data_AF-D3PTX5-F1
#
_entry.id   AF-D3PTX5-F1
#
_cell.length_a   1.000
_cell.length_b   1.000
_cell.length_c   1.000
_cell.angle_alpha   90.00
_cell.angle_beta   90.00
_cell.angle_gamma   90.00
#
_symmetry.space_group_name_H-M   'P 1'
#
loop_
_entity.id
_entity.type
_entity.pdbx_description
1 polymer ?
#
loop_
_entity_poly.entity_id
_entity_poly.type
_entity_poly.pdbx_seq_one_letter_code
_entity_poly.pdbx_strand_id
1 'polypeptide(L)'
;MNARTKYRAMLRAGLVGDFDAAEQLGTELGEVAWNDSGLLVNALFVLAVQRKFDDDTDRDVIREFVRETLDDYKSADPPFKPLMTEGLIRSVLGEEELYPEIPKNEAIPVQTAIINKIVADARTSPDKVDELLDKAEKLADRWIQQSK
;
A
#
# COMPACT_ATOMS: atom_id res chain seq x y z
N MET A 1 6.28 -15.84 -16.47
CA MET A 1 6.14 -15.24 -15.12
C MET A 1 4.73 -15.51 -14.63
N ASN A 2 4.54 -16.04 -13.42
CA ASN A 2 3.19 -16.25 -12.88
C ASN A 2 2.55 -14.90 -12.47
N ALA A 3 1.24 -14.88 -12.19
CA ALA A 3 0.51 -13.65 -11.85
C ALA A 3 1.11 -12.92 -10.63
N ARG A 4 1.48 -13.67 -9.58
CA ARG A 4 2.11 -13.13 -8.37
C ARG A 4 3.43 -12.41 -8.65
N THR A 5 4.32 -13.04 -9.42
CA THR A 5 5.62 -12.44 -9.78
C THR A 5 5.43 -11.21 -10.68
N LYS A 6 4.45 -11.22 -11.60
CA LYS A 6 4.09 -10.04 -12.40
C LYS A 6 3.61 -8.90 -11.51
N TYR A 7 2.75 -9.20 -10.54
CA TYR A 7 2.21 -8.22 -9.61
C TYR A 7 3.30 -7.61 -8.72
N ARG A 8 4.20 -8.43 -8.17
CA ARG A 8 5.38 -7.95 -7.44
C ARG A 8 6.23 -7.01 -8.30
N ALA A 9 6.47 -7.37 -9.56
CA ALA A 9 7.23 -6.54 -10.49
C ALA A 9 6.55 -5.20 -10.78
N MET A 10 5.22 -5.20 -10.95
CA MET A 10 4.41 -3.99 -11.13
C MET A 10 4.51 -3.06 -9.91
N LEU A 11 4.33 -3.59 -8.70
CA LEU A 11 4.48 -2.83 -7.46
C LEU A 11 5.89 -2.25 -7.34
N ARG A 12 6.92 -3.08 -7.58
CA ARG A 12 8.32 -2.64 -7.54
C ARG A 12 8.56 -1.47 -8.49
N ALA A 13 8.10 -1.59 -9.74
CA ALA A 13 8.26 -0.55 -10.75
C ALA A 13 7.65 0.78 -10.28
N GLY A 14 6.41 0.76 -9.77
CA GLY A 14 5.78 1.97 -9.22
C GLY A 14 6.55 2.58 -8.06
N LEU A 15 7.05 1.76 -7.14
CA LEU A 15 7.78 2.22 -5.94
C LEU A 15 9.16 2.80 -6.24
N VAL A 16 9.80 2.39 -7.34
CA VAL A 16 11.08 2.95 -7.78
C VAL A 16 10.92 4.06 -8.82
N GLY A 17 9.68 4.46 -9.14
CA GLY A 17 9.36 5.54 -10.09
C GLY A 17 9.40 5.13 -11.56
N ASP A 18 9.47 3.83 -11.88
CA ASP A 18 9.36 3.30 -13.23
C ASP A 18 7.87 3.11 -13.60
N PHE A 19 7.16 4.23 -13.75
CA PHE A 19 5.71 4.24 -13.96
C PHE A 19 5.30 3.62 -15.30
N ASP A 20 6.11 3.75 -16.34
CA ASP A 20 5.86 3.14 -17.65
C ASP A 20 5.86 1.61 -17.54
N ALA A 21 6.85 1.03 -16.85
CA ALA A 21 6.88 -0.42 -16.61
C ALA A 21 5.72 -0.87 -15.70
N ALA A 22 5.34 -0.07 -14.70
CA ALA A 22 4.21 -0.36 -13.83
C ALA A 22 2.88 -0.38 -14.62
N GLU A 23 2.66 0.59 -15.50
CA GLU A 23 1.46 0.65 -16.36
C GLU A 23 1.40 -0.52 -17.35
N GLN A 24 2.53 -0.84 -17.99
CA GLN A 24 2.61 -1.98 -18.89
C GLN A 24 2.28 -3.29 -18.16
N LEU A 25 2.91 -3.53 -17.00
CA LEU A 25 2.67 -4.74 -16.21
C LEU A 25 1.23 -4.81 -15.69
N GLY A 26 0.66 -3.68 -15.28
CA GLY A 26 -0.74 -3.58 -14.84
C GLY A 26 -1.73 -3.92 -15.96
N THR A 27 -1.48 -3.41 -17.17
CA THR A 27 -2.27 -3.74 -18.37
C THR A 27 -2.21 -5.24 -18.67
N GLU A 28 -1.04 -5.86 -18.56
CA GLU A 28 -0.86 -7.30 -18.78
C GLU A 28 -1.51 -8.19 -17.71
N LEU A 29 -1.68 -7.68 -16.48
CA LEU A 29 -2.28 -8.40 -15.37
C LEU A 29 -3.80 -8.47 -15.45
N GLY A 30 -4.45 -7.46 -16.04
CA GLY A 30 -5.91 -7.35 -16.16
C GLY A 30 -6.63 -7.29 -14.80
N GLU A 31 -7.96 -7.27 -14.80
CA GLU A 31 -8.77 -7.08 -13.58
C GLU A 31 -8.76 -8.28 -12.61
N VAL A 32 -8.60 -9.50 -13.13
CA VAL A 32 -8.71 -10.74 -12.33
C VAL A 32 -7.54 -10.91 -11.36
N ALA A 33 -6.36 -10.41 -11.71
CA ALA A 33 -5.16 -10.57 -10.88
C ALA A 33 -5.20 -9.74 -9.58
N TRP A 34 -6.04 -8.70 -9.49
CA TRP A 34 -6.07 -7.78 -8.35
C TRP A 34 -6.65 -8.41 -7.08
N ASN A 35 -7.57 -9.37 -7.20
CA ASN A 35 -8.22 -9.99 -6.04
C ASN A 35 -7.27 -10.88 -5.22
N ASP A 36 -6.47 -11.74 -5.88
CA ASP A 36 -5.47 -12.58 -5.21
C ASP A 36 -4.26 -11.75 -4.74
N SER A 37 -4.01 -10.63 -5.40
CA SER A 37 -2.85 -9.76 -5.14
C SER A 37 -3.09 -8.72 -4.04
N GLY A 38 -4.34 -8.49 -3.63
CA GLY A 38 -4.69 -7.55 -2.56
C GLY A 38 -4.03 -7.90 -1.22
N LEU A 39 -3.72 -9.19 -0.97
CA LEU A 39 -2.98 -9.60 0.23
C LEU A 39 -1.55 -9.06 0.24
N LEU A 40 -0.87 -8.99 -0.91
CA LEU A 40 0.48 -8.44 -0.99
C LEU A 40 0.46 -6.92 -0.75
N VAL A 41 -0.51 -6.20 -1.31
CA VAL A 41 -0.68 -4.76 -1.04
C VAL A 41 -0.97 -4.50 0.43
N ASN A 42 -1.90 -5.26 1.03
CA ASN A 42 -2.21 -5.13 2.46
C ASN A 42 -0.96 -5.38 3.32
N ALA A 43 -0.19 -6.43 3.03
CA ALA A 43 1.03 -6.75 3.76
C ALA A 43 2.09 -5.65 3.61
N LEU A 44 2.26 -5.14 2.38
CA LEU A 44 3.17 -4.04 2.08
C LEU A 44 2.76 -2.75 2.78
N PHE A 45 1.45 -2.45 2.79
CA PHE A 45 0.86 -1.31 3.48
C PHE A 45 1.15 -1.34 4.98
N VAL A 46 0.86 -2.48 5.65
CA VAL A 46 1.15 -2.66 7.07
C VAL A 46 2.63 -2.40 7.36
N LEU A 47 3.54 -3.01 6.60
CA LEU A 47 4.98 -2.84 6.80
C LEU A 47 5.47 -1.42 6.50
N ALA A 48 4.91 -0.74 5.49
CA ALA A 48 5.26 0.63 5.16
C ALA A 48 4.80 1.60 6.27
N VAL A 49 3.57 1.44 6.76
CA VAL A 49 3.02 2.25 7.85
C VAL A 49 3.82 2.04 9.14
N GLN A 50 4.05 0.79 9.56
CA GLN A 50 4.86 0.48 10.75
C GLN A 50 6.32 0.95 10.65
N ARG A 51 6.82 1.16 9.42
CA ARG A 51 8.16 1.72 9.21
C ARG A 51 8.18 3.24 9.30
N LYS A 52 7.08 3.90 8.91
CA LYS A 52 6.96 5.36 8.88
C LYS A 52 6.51 5.93 10.22
N PHE A 53 5.61 5.22 10.89
CA PHE A 53 4.94 5.63 12.10
C PHE A 53 5.24 4.59 13.19
N ASP A 54 5.65 5.07 14.36
CA ASP A 54 5.72 4.25 15.57
C ASP A 54 4.33 4.22 16.23
N ASP A 55 4.09 3.26 17.13
CA ASP A 55 2.79 3.08 17.82
C ASP A 55 2.37 4.32 18.63
N ASP A 56 3.33 5.15 19.05
CA ASP A 56 3.11 6.40 19.79
C ASP A 56 3.03 7.65 18.89
N THR A 57 2.87 7.49 17.57
CA THR A 57 2.82 8.64 16.66
C THR A 57 1.61 9.53 16.94
N ASP A 58 1.87 10.82 17.13
CA ASP A 58 0.83 11.83 17.32
C ASP A 58 -0.16 11.85 16.14
N ARG A 59 -1.46 11.96 16.46
CA ARG A 59 -2.55 12.07 15.49
C ARG A 59 -2.37 13.27 14.55
N ASP A 60 -1.77 14.36 15.01
CA ASP A 60 -1.53 15.53 14.17
C ASP A 60 -0.48 15.26 13.08
N VAL A 61 0.50 14.38 13.35
CA VAL A 61 1.47 13.92 12.34
C VAL A 61 0.78 13.05 11.28
N ILE A 62 -0.13 12.18 11.70
CA ILE A 62 -0.92 11.36 10.76
C ILE A 62 -1.81 12.25 9.89
N ARG A 63 -2.52 13.23 10.48
CA ARG A 63 -3.37 14.17 9.74
C ARG A 63 -2.59 14.98 8.72
N GLU A 64 -1.40 15.45 9.10
CA GLU A 64 -0.53 16.19 8.19
C GLU A 64 -0.07 15.31 7.02
N PHE A 65 0.37 14.08 7.30
CA PHE A 65 0.71 13.12 6.26
C PHE A 65 -0.47 12.83 5.32
N VAL A 66 -1.67 12.65 5.87
CA VAL A 66 -2.90 12.46 5.08
C VAL A 66 -3.17 13.68 4.21
N ARG A 67 -3.07 14.89 4.74
CA ARG A 67 -3.27 16.14 4.00
C ARG A 67 -2.31 16.22 2.80
N GLU A 68 -1.03 15.95 3.01
CA GLU A 68 -0.04 15.93 1.93
C GLU A 68 -0.35 14.83 0.91
N THR A 69 -0.72 13.63 1.36
CA THR A 69 -1.12 12.52 0.48
C THR A 69 -2.28 12.93 -0.43
N LEU A 70 -3.27 13.62 0.12
CA LEU A 70 -4.42 14.07 -0.67
C LEU A 70 -4.04 15.17 -1.68
N ASP A 71 -3.06 16.02 -1.38
CA ASP A 71 -2.58 17.02 -2.36
C ASP A 71 -1.76 16.37 -3.48
N ASP A 72 -0.89 15.41 -3.13
CA ASP A 72 -0.11 14.61 -4.09
C ASP A 72 -1.02 13.84 -5.07
N TYR A 73 -2.19 13.40 -4.58
CA TYR A 73 -3.18 12.62 -5.33
C TYR A 73 -4.48 13.37 -5.62
N LYS A 74 -4.46 14.72 -5.68
CA LYS A 74 -5.68 15.53 -5.88
C LYS A 74 -6.43 15.29 -7.19
N SER A 75 -5.77 14.70 -8.18
CA SER A 75 -6.34 14.32 -9.48
C SER A 75 -6.84 12.88 -9.52
N ALA A 76 -6.82 12.15 -8.40
CA ALA A 76 -7.37 10.80 -8.33
C ALA A 76 -8.88 10.80 -8.61
N ASP A 77 -9.33 9.79 -9.36
CA ASP A 77 -10.75 9.56 -9.66
C ASP A 77 -11.10 8.09 -9.34
N PRO A 78 -11.95 7.83 -8.33
CA PRO A 78 -12.60 8.81 -7.46
C PRO A 78 -11.63 9.49 -6.48
N PRO A 79 -11.96 10.71 -5.98
CA PRO A 79 -11.13 11.40 -4.99
C PRO A 79 -11.00 10.61 -3.70
N PHE A 80 -9.79 10.61 -3.11
CA PHE A 80 -9.55 9.97 -1.83
C PHE A 80 -10.21 10.72 -0.69
N LYS A 81 -10.85 9.96 0.21
CA LYS A 81 -11.56 10.52 1.38
C LYS A 81 -10.58 10.68 2.54
N PRO A 82 -10.49 11.88 3.18
CA PRO A 82 -9.55 12.11 4.27
C PRO A 82 -9.70 11.12 5.44
N LEU A 83 -10.93 10.93 5.93
CA LEU A 83 -11.21 10.05 7.06
C LEU A 83 -10.89 8.57 6.77
N MET A 84 -11.12 8.14 5.52
CA MET A 84 -10.77 6.77 5.11
C MET A 84 -9.25 6.58 5.06
N THR A 85 -8.53 7.57 4.53
CA THR A 85 -7.06 7.56 4.45
C THR A 85 -6.44 7.53 5.84
N GLU A 86 -6.94 8.35 6.77
CA GLU A 86 -6.52 8.36 8.17
C GLU A 86 -6.87 7.04 8.87
N GLY A 87 -8.09 6.53 8.66
CA GLY A 87 -8.57 5.27 9.25
C GLY A 87 -7.73 4.06 8.85
N LEU A 88 -7.31 3.98 7.59
CA LEU A 88 -6.39 2.93 7.13
C LEU A 88 -5.08 2.94 7.90
N ILE A 89 -4.47 4.11 8.10
CA ILE A 89 -3.20 4.23 8.84
C ILE A 89 -3.40 3.84 10.30
N ARG A 90 -4.43 4.40 10.95
CA ARG A 90 -4.73 4.14 12.36
C ARG A 90 -5.07 2.68 12.63
N SER A 91 -5.70 1.98 11.68
CA SER A 91 -5.96 0.55 11.82
C SER A 91 -4.71 -0.31 11.91
N VAL A 92 -3.59 0.14 11.35
CA VAL A 92 -2.29 -0.55 11.48
C VAL A 92 -1.62 -0.21 12.81
N LEU A 93 -1.92 0.96 13.37
CA LEU A 93 -1.35 1.50 14.62
C LEU A 93 -2.21 1.17 15.86
N GLY A 94 -3.01 0.10 15.79
CA GLY A 94 -3.74 -0.45 16.94
C GLY A 94 -5.24 -0.13 17.01
N GLU A 95 -5.79 0.68 16.09
CA GLU A 95 -7.24 0.91 15.98
C GLU A 95 -7.85 -0.03 14.92
N GLU A 96 -7.58 -1.34 15.04
CA GLU A 96 -7.92 -2.40 14.07
C GLU A 96 -9.41 -2.44 13.72
N GLU A 97 -10.27 -2.00 14.64
CA GLU A 97 -11.73 -1.91 14.48
C GLU A 97 -12.17 -0.96 13.37
N LEU A 98 -11.31 -0.05 12.92
CA LEU A 98 -11.60 0.87 11.80
C LEU A 98 -11.55 0.16 10.44
N TYR A 99 -10.76 -0.90 10.30
CA TYR A 99 -10.53 -1.55 9.01
C TYR A 99 -11.78 -2.23 8.42
N PRO A 100 -12.60 -2.97 9.20
CA PRO A 100 -13.84 -3.58 8.71
C PRO A 100 -14.87 -2.60 8.13
N GLU A 101 -14.80 -1.32 8.48
CA GLU A 101 -15.73 -0.28 7.98
C GLU A 101 -15.35 0.23 6.57
N ILE A 102 -14.17 -0.15 6.06
CA ILE A 102 -13.63 0.37 4.80
C ILE A 102 -13.86 -0.66 3.67
N PRO A 103 -14.58 -0.29 2.59
CA PRO A 103 -14.76 -1.17 1.43
C PRO A 103 -13.41 -1.55 0.81
N LYS A 104 -13.15 -2.85 0.64
CA LYS A 104 -11.84 -3.35 0.13
C LYS A 104 -11.47 -2.76 -1.23
N ASN A 105 -12.45 -2.55 -2.10
CA ASN A 105 -12.25 -1.96 -3.43
C ASN A 105 -11.86 -0.47 -3.35
N GLU A 106 -12.23 0.24 -2.28
CA GLU A 106 -11.79 1.62 -2.02
C GLU A 106 -10.46 1.66 -1.26
N ALA A 107 -10.16 0.65 -0.44
CA ALA A 107 -8.93 0.60 0.36
C ALA A 107 -7.67 0.44 -0.50
N ILE A 108 -7.67 -0.47 -1.48
CA ILE A 108 -6.46 -0.84 -2.24
C ILE A 108 -5.82 0.36 -2.98
N PRO A 109 -6.56 1.21 -3.72
CA PRO A 109 -5.98 2.40 -4.34
C PRO A 109 -5.36 3.35 -3.32
N VAL A 110 -6.03 3.57 -2.19
CA VAL A 110 -5.55 4.50 -1.14
C VAL A 110 -4.33 3.94 -0.41
N GLN A 111 -4.32 2.65 -0.08
CA GLN A 111 -3.14 1.99 0.48
C GLN A 111 -1.94 2.10 -0.48
N THR A 112 -2.16 1.89 -1.78
CA THR A 112 -1.10 2.02 -2.80
C THR A 112 -0.53 3.43 -2.83
N ALA A 113 -1.39 4.45 -2.78
CA ALA A 113 -0.96 5.85 -2.70
C ALA A 113 -0.16 6.16 -1.43
N ILE A 114 -0.60 5.67 -0.27
CA ILE A 114 0.11 5.82 1.01
C ILE A 114 1.49 5.16 0.94
N ILE A 115 1.57 3.92 0.41
CA ILE A 115 2.85 3.21 0.26
C ILE A 115 3.80 4.03 -0.63
N ASN A 116 3.33 4.48 -1.80
CA ASN A 116 4.14 5.28 -2.73
C ASN A 116 4.69 6.54 -2.05
N LYS A 117 3.83 7.29 -1.34
CA LYS A 117 4.26 8.48 -0.61
C LYS A 117 5.29 8.16 0.47
N ILE A 118 5.08 7.14 1.30
CA ILE A 118 6.04 6.73 2.34
C ILE A 118 7.40 6.39 1.71
N VAL A 119 7.41 5.62 0.63
CA VAL A 119 8.63 5.19 -0.04
C VAL A 119 9.37 6.36 -0.69
N ALA A 120 8.62 7.28 -1.32
CA ALA A 120 9.15 8.49 -1.95
C ALA A 120 9.73 9.47 -0.92
N ASP A 121 8.99 9.78 0.15
CA ASP A 121 9.42 10.70 1.21
C ASP A 121 10.69 10.17 1.92
N ALA A 122 10.78 8.85 2.11
CA ALA A 122 11.95 8.20 2.69
C ALA A 122 13.15 8.09 1.72
N ARG A 123 12.98 8.46 0.44
CA ARG A 123 13.98 8.30 -0.64
C ARG A 123 14.56 6.88 -0.66
N THR A 124 13.67 5.91 -0.56
CA THR A 124 14.04 4.49 -0.41
C THR A 124 14.77 4.00 -1.65
N SER A 125 15.98 3.45 -1.50
CA SER A 125 16.73 2.88 -2.63
C SER A 125 16.04 1.62 -3.19
N PRO A 126 16.24 1.28 -4.48
CA PRO A 126 15.66 0.08 -5.08
C PRO A 126 15.88 -1.22 -4.28
N ASP A 127 17.07 -1.44 -3.74
CA ASP A 127 17.36 -2.63 -2.91
C ASP A 127 16.51 -2.69 -1.63
N LYS A 128 16.20 -1.52 -1.06
CA LYS A 128 15.33 -1.42 0.14
C LYS A 128 13.86 -1.59 -0.20
N VAL A 129 13.46 -1.22 -1.41
CA VAL A 129 12.13 -1.56 -1.96
C VAL A 129 12.01 -3.08 -2.13
N ASP A 130 13.04 -3.72 -2.69
CA ASP A 130 13.07 -5.19 -2.83
C ASP A 130 13.03 -5.90 -1.48
N GLU A 131 13.81 -5.45 -0.48
CA GLU A 131 13.73 -5.98 0.90
C GLU A 131 12.32 -5.84 1.51
N LEU A 132 11.64 -4.71 1.25
CA LEU A 132 10.30 -4.45 1.76
C LEU A 132 9.27 -5.38 1.09
N LEU A 133 9.36 -5.56 -0.23
CA LEU A 133 8.50 -6.48 -0.98
C LEU A 133 8.71 -7.94 -0.53
N ASP A 134 9.95 -8.37 -0.30
CA ASP A 134 10.24 -9.73 0.19
C ASP A 134 9.63 -9.98 1.57
N LYS A 135 9.63 -8.96 2.46
CA LYS A 135 8.97 -9.04 3.75
C LYS A 135 7.45 -9.08 3.61
N ALA A 136 6.88 -8.29 2.70
CA ALA A 136 5.46 -8.26 2.42
C ALA A 136 4.97 -9.61 1.88
N GLU A 137 5.72 -10.26 0.98
CA GLU A 137 5.39 -11.59 0.46
C GLU A 137 5.36 -12.64 1.57
N LYS A 138 6.39 -12.65 2.45
CA LYS A 138 6.42 -13.56 3.61
C LYS A 138 5.27 -13.31 4.56
N LEU A 139 4.88 -12.06 4.78
CA LEU A 139 3.75 -11.71 5.63
C LEU A 139 2.42 -12.18 5.02
N ALA A 140 2.20 -11.92 3.73
CA ALA A 140 1.02 -12.39 3.00
C ALA A 140 0.92 -13.93 3.02
N ASP A 141 2.03 -14.66 2.83
CA ASP A 141 2.04 -16.12 2.91
C ASP A 141 1.65 -16.64 4.29
N ARG A 142 2.06 -15.96 5.37
CA ARG A 142 1.63 -16.31 6.74
C ARG A 142 0.13 -16.12 6.94
N TRP A 143 -0.43 -15.01 6.45
CA TRP A 143 -1.88 -14.77 6.54
C TRP A 143 -2.69 -15.84 5.80
N ILE A 144 -2.23 -16.28 4.62
CA ILE A 144 -2.86 -17.37 3.87
C ILE A 144 -2.86 -18.67 4.67
N GLN A 145 -1.76 -19.00 5.35
CA GLN A 145 -1.64 -20.22 6.14
C GLN A 145 -2.54 -20.20 7.39
N GLN A 146 -2.72 -19.03 8.01
CA GLN A 146 -3.56 -18.87 9.20
C GLN A 146 -5.07 -18.80 8.87
N SER A 147 -5.41 -18.54 7.61
CA SER A 147 -6.80 -18.47 7.13
C SER A 147 -7.33 -19.82 6.61
N LYS A 148 -6.52 -20.89 6.70
CA LYS A 148 -6.87 -22.28 6.33
C LYS A 148 -7.16 -23.10 7.58
#